data_AF-J3NE26-F1
#
_entry.id   AF-J3NE26-F1
#
_cell.length_a   1.000
_cell.length_b   1.000
_cell.length_c   1.000
_cell.angle_alpha   90.00
_cell.angle_beta   90.00
_cell.angle_gamma   90.00
#
_symmetry.space_group_name_H-M   'P 1'
#
loop_
_entity.id
_entity.type
_entity.pdbx_description
1 polymer ?
#
loop_
_entity_poly.entity_id
_entity_poly.type
_entity_poly.pdbx_seq_one_letter_code
_entity_poly.pdbx_strand_id
1 'polypeptide(L)'
;MGLALPEAAVPGTKLGHKLGLDTVAGKEALDDTTKDGAKKGGSSRSRLIHMGQVWSKRSIAVSLERLWNVFSDPLAMPKVCAGFFDAIELEGDGGPGTISILKFNPAIKQGSYKTRLVARDDATHFIKSEVLHVPLGRAGKMKSQSTEMKFEAAGVSSCVAKLKLDYELEEGGPLSPEKEKIVLDGYFGMIKRIEDYLIAHPTEYV
;
A
#
# COMPACT_ATOMS: atom_id res chain seq x y z
N MET A 1 8.88 54.66 39.93
CA MET A 1 9.89 54.64 38.84
C MET A 1 9.72 53.29 38.16
N GLY A 2 8.82 53.12 37.19
CA GLY A 2 8.80 53.73 35.85
C GLY A 2 9.33 52.64 34.89
N LEU A 3 8.45 51.87 34.22
CA LEU A 3 8.01 52.07 32.82
C LEU A 3 9.21 51.99 31.84
N ALA A 4 9.25 51.24 30.75
CA ALA A 4 8.21 50.67 29.88
C ALA A 4 8.87 49.70 28.86
N LEU A 5 8.04 48.90 28.19
CA LEU A 5 8.29 48.49 26.80
C LEU A 5 8.40 49.72 25.90
N PRO A 6 9.09 49.62 24.75
CA PRO A 6 8.31 49.84 23.53
C PRO A 6 8.60 48.85 22.39
N GLU A 7 7.50 48.62 21.69
CA GLU A 7 7.31 48.13 20.32
C GLU A 7 7.91 49.08 19.27
N ALA A 8 8.51 48.51 18.21
CA ALA A 8 8.57 49.02 16.82
C ALA A 8 9.30 47.94 15.97
N ALA A 9 8.77 47.25 14.95
CA ALA A 9 7.90 47.53 13.80
C ALA A 9 8.67 47.81 12.47
N VAL A 10 8.61 46.80 11.57
CA VAL A 10 8.51 46.76 10.06
C VAL A 10 9.69 47.32 9.20
N PRO A 11 9.85 46.98 7.88
CA PRO A 11 9.18 46.03 6.95
C PRO A 11 10.18 45.05 6.26
N GLY A 12 9.87 44.05 5.41
CA GLY A 12 8.71 43.62 4.66
C GLY A 12 9.21 43.09 3.30
N THR A 13 9.09 41.79 2.99
CA THR A 13 9.23 41.27 1.62
C THR A 13 8.29 40.08 1.39
N LYS A 14 7.34 40.27 0.46
CA LYS A 14 6.47 39.24 -0.13
C LYS A 14 7.28 38.22 -0.94
N LEU A 15 6.88 36.95 -0.87
CA LEU A 15 6.85 35.94 -1.95
C LEU A 15 6.29 34.69 -1.26
N GLY A 16 5.15 34.10 -1.64
CA GLY A 16 4.67 33.76 -2.97
C GLY A 16 4.31 32.27 -2.90
N HIS A 17 3.06 31.92 -3.25
CA HIS A 17 2.50 30.58 -3.27
C HIS A 17 3.44 29.49 -3.86
N LYS A 18 3.47 28.29 -3.27
CA LYS A 18 2.82 27.09 -3.85
C LYS A 18 3.05 25.87 -2.95
N LEU A 19 1.95 25.18 -2.61
CA LEU A 19 1.98 23.76 -2.29
C LEU A 19 2.41 23.00 -3.55
N GLY A 20 3.54 22.28 -3.46
CA GLY A 20 3.96 21.29 -4.45
C GLY A 20 3.71 19.90 -3.88
N LEU A 21 2.60 19.30 -4.30
CA LEU A 21 2.31 17.88 -4.14
C LEU A 21 2.92 17.19 -5.36
N ASP A 22 4.16 16.71 -5.25
CA ASP A 22 4.83 16.03 -6.35
C ASP A 22 4.35 14.58 -6.45
N THR A 23 3.24 14.40 -7.15
CA THR A 23 2.84 13.11 -7.73
C THR A 23 3.75 12.84 -8.92
N VAL A 24 4.75 11.96 -8.76
CA VAL A 24 5.46 11.36 -9.90
C VAL A 24 4.56 10.28 -10.49
N ALA A 25 3.81 10.66 -11.52
CA ALA A 25 3.21 9.74 -12.48
C ALA A 25 4.24 9.54 -13.62
N GLY A 26 4.97 8.43 -13.59
CA GLY A 26 5.82 8.02 -14.71
C GLY A 26 4.95 7.48 -15.84
N LYS A 27 4.66 8.31 -16.85
CA LYS A 27 4.23 7.86 -18.18
C LYS A 27 5.47 7.78 -19.07
N GLU A 28 5.88 6.58 -19.43
CA GLU A 28 6.75 6.40 -20.60
C GLU A 28 5.87 6.32 -21.86
N ALA A 29 6.03 7.31 -22.73
CA ALA A 29 5.52 7.33 -24.09
C ALA A 29 6.62 6.80 -25.01
N LEU A 30 6.30 5.83 -25.87
CA LEU A 30 7.16 5.39 -26.95
C LEU A 30 6.64 6.00 -28.25
N ASP A 31 7.43 6.90 -28.84
CA ASP A 31 7.15 7.56 -30.12
C ASP A 31 7.72 6.74 -31.29
N ASP A 32 6.97 6.74 -32.38
CA ASP A 32 7.21 6.07 -33.66
C ASP A 32 8.15 6.91 -34.54
N THR A 33 9.16 6.28 -35.15
CA THR A 33 9.55 6.68 -36.52
C THR A 33 10.11 5.50 -37.30
N THR A 34 9.39 5.21 -38.38
CA THR A 34 9.64 4.26 -39.48
C THR A 34 10.99 4.43 -40.20
N LYS A 35 11.62 3.30 -40.60
CA LYS A 35 12.16 3.10 -41.97
C LYS A 35 12.38 1.63 -42.37
N ASP A 36 11.85 1.32 -43.55
CA ASP A 36 11.92 0.15 -44.44
C ASP A 36 12.96 -0.97 -44.23
N GLY A 37 12.48 -2.21 -44.40
CA GLY A 37 13.31 -3.39 -44.65
C GLY A 37 12.55 -4.71 -44.50
N ALA A 38 12.08 -5.28 -45.61
CA ALA A 38 11.24 -6.47 -45.68
C ALA A 38 11.81 -7.73 -44.98
N LYS A 39 10.99 -8.38 -44.16
CA LYS A 39 10.91 -9.85 -44.08
C LYS A 39 9.54 -10.27 -43.53
N LYS A 40 8.75 -10.94 -44.37
CA LYS A 40 7.53 -11.64 -43.96
C LYS A 40 7.89 -12.75 -42.98
N GLY A 41 7.40 -12.64 -41.75
CA GLY A 41 7.37 -13.70 -40.76
C GLY A 41 6.31 -13.31 -39.75
N GLY A 42 5.24 -14.08 -39.63
CA GLY A 42 4.06 -13.76 -38.84
C GLY A 42 4.42 -13.37 -37.41
N SER A 43 4.36 -12.08 -37.11
CA SER A 43 4.44 -11.59 -35.75
C SER A 43 3.08 -11.81 -35.10
N SER A 44 2.97 -12.93 -34.38
CA SER A 44 2.00 -13.04 -33.30
C SER A 44 2.17 -11.80 -32.43
N ARG A 45 1.30 -10.81 -32.61
CA ARG A 45 1.18 -9.69 -31.67
C ARG A 45 0.70 -10.29 -30.36
N SER A 46 1.65 -10.68 -29.52
CA SER A 46 1.44 -10.87 -28.10
C SER A 46 0.77 -9.59 -27.62
N ARG A 47 -0.53 -9.65 -27.37
CA ARG A 47 -1.25 -8.56 -26.70
C ARG A 47 -0.56 -8.40 -25.36
N LEU A 48 0.28 -7.36 -25.22
CA LEU A 48 0.78 -6.96 -23.90
C LEU A 48 -0.47 -6.65 -23.07
N ILE A 49 -0.76 -7.54 -22.14
CA ILE A 49 -1.80 -7.31 -21.17
C ILE A 49 -1.29 -6.14 -20.32
N HIS A 50 -1.99 -5.01 -20.37
CA HIS A 50 -1.54 -3.81 -19.67
C HIS A 50 -1.77 -4.03 -18.17
N MET A 51 -0.72 -4.48 -17.48
CA MET A 51 -0.69 -4.52 -16.02
C MET A 51 -0.43 -3.11 -15.52
N GLY A 52 -1.39 -2.56 -14.78
CA GLY A 52 -1.21 -1.31 -14.06
C GLY A 52 -0.40 -1.52 -12.79
N GLN A 53 0.33 -0.49 -12.38
CA GLN A 53 1.12 -0.52 -11.15
C GLN A 53 0.95 0.79 -10.40
N VAL A 54 0.79 0.70 -9.08
CA VAL A 54 0.76 1.84 -8.16
C VAL A 54 1.62 1.52 -6.95
N TRP A 55 2.39 2.49 -6.47
CA TRP A 55 3.25 2.31 -5.31
C TRP A 55 3.25 3.55 -4.43
N SER A 56 3.48 3.37 -3.13
CA SER A 56 3.62 4.46 -2.17
C SER A 56 4.38 3.99 -0.94
N LYS A 57 4.91 4.94 -0.16
CA LYS A 57 5.60 4.67 1.09
C LYS A 57 5.08 5.60 2.19
N ARG A 58 4.98 5.09 3.42
CA ARG A 58 4.61 5.89 4.61
C ARG A 58 5.48 5.53 5.81
N SER A 59 5.79 6.54 6.61
CA SER A 59 6.47 6.38 7.89
C SER A 59 5.49 5.86 8.94
N ILE A 60 5.94 4.91 9.76
CA ILE A 60 5.20 4.30 10.85
C ILE A 60 6.01 4.48 12.14
N ALA A 61 5.37 4.93 13.21
CA ALA A 61 5.94 5.24 14.52
C ALA A 61 6.02 4.01 15.44
N VAL A 62 6.36 2.85 14.87
CA VAL A 62 6.72 1.64 15.62
C VAL A 62 7.99 1.02 15.02
N SER A 63 8.72 0.25 15.81
CA SER A 63 9.91 -0.46 15.34
C SER A 63 9.56 -1.48 14.25
N LEU A 64 10.50 -1.70 13.33
CA LEU A 64 10.39 -2.67 12.24
C LEU A 64 9.95 -4.06 12.72
N GLU A 65 10.63 -4.61 13.73
CA GLU A 65 10.38 -5.97 14.23
C GLU A 65 8.94 -6.13 14.72
N ARG A 66 8.45 -5.16 15.51
CA ARG A 66 7.08 -5.20 16.04
C ARG A 66 6.03 -5.17 14.94
N LEU A 67 6.23 -4.33 13.93
CA LEU A 67 5.32 -4.29 12.78
C LEU A 67 5.39 -5.60 11.99
N TRP A 68 6.60 -6.12 11.77
CA TRP A 68 6.83 -7.35 11.03
C TRP A 68 6.21 -8.57 11.71
N ASN A 69 6.36 -8.71 13.02
CA ASN A 69 5.77 -9.81 13.79
C ASN A 69 4.26 -9.91 13.58
N VAL A 70 3.57 -8.79 13.40
CA VAL A 70 2.14 -8.77 13.05
C VAL A 70 1.89 -9.21 11.60
N PHE A 71 2.72 -8.79 10.64
CA PHE A 71 2.57 -9.19 9.23
C PHE A 71 3.00 -10.64 8.95
N SER A 72 3.93 -11.16 9.76
CA SER A 72 4.36 -12.55 9.69
C SER A 72 3.37 -13.50 10.36
N ASP A 73 2.57 -13.03 11.31
CA ASP A 73 1.48 -13.79 11.91
C ASP A 73 0.10 -13.32 11.44
N PRO A 74 -0.48 -13.90 10.38
CA PRO A 74 -1.81 -13.49 9.92
C PRO A 74 -2.89 -13.69 11.01
N LEU A 75 -2.67 -14.58 11.98
CA LEU A 75 -3.60 -14.78 13.12
C LEU A 75 -3.65 -13.57 14.06
N ALA A 76 -2.64 -12.70 14.06
CA ALA A 76 -2.66 -11.46 14.82
C ALA A 76 -3.69 -10.44 14.29
N MET A 77 -4.04 -10.53 13.00
CA MET A 77 -4.81 -9.49 12.30
C MET A 77 -6.16 -9.15 12.96
N PRO A 78 -7.02 -10.11 13.37
CA PRO A 78 -8.28 -9.78 14.05
C PRO A 78 -8.07 -9.09 15.40
N LYS A 79 -6.99 -9.42 16.12
CA LYS A 79 -6.67 -8.81 17.43
C LYS A 79 -6.17 -7.38 17.26
N VAL A 80 -5.15 -7.17 16.43
CA VAL A 80 -4.52 -5.86 16.24
C VAL A 80 -5.42 -4.88 15.48
N CYS A 81 -6.31 -5.39 14.62
CA CYS A 81 -7.32 -4.62 13.92
C CYS A 81 -8.73 -4.89 14.48
N ALA A 82 -8.85 -5.06 15.81
CA ALA A 82 -10.13 -5.28 16.47
C ALA A 82 -11.16 -4.19 16.10
N GLY A 83 -12.39 -4.62 15.84
CA GLY A 83 -13.46 -3.75 15.33
C GLY A 83 -13.41 -3.48 13.82
N PHE A 84 -12.31 -3.84 13.14
CA PHE A 84 -12.20 -3.82 11.69
C PHE A 84 -12.25 -5.22 11.08
N PHE A 85 -11.45 -6.15 11.61
CA PHE A 85 -11.56 -7.58 11.33
C PHE A 85 -12.16 -8.29 12.53
N ASP A 86 -13.08 -9.21 12.25
CA ASP A 86 -13.77 -10.01 13.27
C ASP A 86 -13.10 -11.37 13.44
N ALA A 87 -12.69 -11.97 12.32
CA ALA A 87 -12.10 -13.30 12.30
C ALA A 87 -11.14 -13.45 11.12
N ILE A 88 -10.29 -14.46 11.20
CA ILE A 88 -9.46 -14.94 10.11
C ILE A 88 -9.63 -16.46 9.96
N GLU A 89 -9.68 -16.93 8.72
CA GLU A 89 -9.54 -18.33 8.37
C GLU A 89 -8.26 -18.50 7.55
N LEU A 90 -7.49 -19.53 7.82
CA LEU A 90 -6.29 -19.88 7.08
C LEU A 90 -6.48 -21.22 6.39
N GLU A 91 -6.11 -21.30 5.11
CA GLU A 91 -6.06 -22.54 4.35
C GLU A 91 -4.61 -22.76 3.89
N GLY A 92 -3.92 -23.75 4.45
CA GLY A 92 -2.52 -24.05 4.14
C GLY A 92 -1.67 -24.28 5.40
N ASP A 93 -0.36 -24.40 5.20
CA ASP A 93 0.64 -24.68 6.24
C ASP A 93 1.27 -23.42 6.87
N GLY A 94 0.94 -22.23 6.37
CA GLY A 94 1.53 -20.95 6.79
C GLY A 94 2.62 -20.42 5.86
N GLY A 95 3.15 -21.25 4.95
CA GLY A 95 4.12 -20.85 3.92
C GLY A 95 3.50 -20.32 2.62
N PRO A 96 4.33 -20.08 1.58
CA PRO A 96 3.86 -19.71 0.25
C PRO A 96 2.78 -20.68 -0.27
N GLY A 97 1.68 -20.13 -0.76
CA GLY A 97 0.48 -20.86 -1.15
C GLY A 97 -0.66 -20.76 -0.13
N THR A 98 -0.36 -20.42 1.13
CA THR A 98 -1.37 -20.25 2.18
C THR A 98 -2.36 -19.15 1.82
N ILE A 99 -3.66 -19.44 1.95
CA ILE A 99 -4.75 -18.49 1.74
C ILE A 99 -5.19 -17.95 3.09
N SER A 100 -5.21 -16.63 3.23
CA SER A 100 -5.75 -15.92 4.40
C SER A 100 -7.08 -15.28 4.03
N ILE A 101 -8.13 -15.61 4.79
CA ILE A 101 -9.49 -15.09 4.62
C ILE A 101 -9.82 -14.24 5.86
N LEU A 102 -9.65 -12.95 5.75
CA LEU A 102 -10.00 -11.98 6.78
C LEU A 102 -11.46 -11.57 6.65
N LYS A 103 -12.27 -11.83 7.67
CA LYS A 103 -13.67 -11.40 7.73
C LYS A 103 -13.75 -10.00 8.33
N PHE A 104 -14.30 -9.06 7.59
CA PHE A 104 -14.56 -7.72 8.13
C PHE A 104 -15.63 -7.79 9.22
N ASN A 105 -15.55 -6.85 10.17
CA ASN A 105 -16.61 -6.69 11.14
C ASN A 105 -17.97 -6.52 10.43
N PRO A 106 -19.04 -7.22 10.86
CA PRO A 106 -20.33 -7.18 10.19
C PRO A 106 -20.92 -5.76 10.10
N ALA A 107 -20.55 -4.85 11.00
CA ALA A 107 -20.94 -3.44 10.93
C ALA A 107 -20.37 -2.71 9.70
N ILE A 108 -19.24 -3.18 9.15
CA ILE A 108 -18.54 -2.59 7.99
C ILE A 108 -19.18 -3.01 6.66
N LYS A 109 -20.04 -4.05 6.66
CA LYS A 109 -20.79 -4.55 5.48
C LYS A 109 -19.92 -4.75 4.22
N GLN A 110 -18.68 -5.16 4.42
CA GLN A 110 -17.70 -5.42 3.35
C GLN A 110 -17.38 -6.92 3.18
N GLY A 111 -18.02 -7.84 3.89
CA GLY A 111 -17.77 -9.28 3.68
C GLY A 111 -16.37 -9.72 4.12
N SER A 112 -15.54 -10.23 3.20
CA SER A 112 -14.21 -10.77 3.52
C SER A 112 -13.12 -10.33 2.55
N TYR A 113 -11.89 -10.17 3.02
CA TYR A 113 -10.68 -9.98 2.22
C TYR A 113 -9.89 -11.29 2.18
N LYS A 114 -9.64 -11.82 0.96
CA LYS A 114 -8.90 -13.06 0.74
C LYS A 114 -7.61 -12.81 -0.02
N THR A 115 -6.51 -13.28 0.53
CA THR A 115 -5.19 -13.21 -0.10
C THR A 115 -4.52 -14.57 -0.08
N ARG A 116 -3.63 -14.80 -1.04
CA ARG A 116 -2.71 -15.94 -1.07
C ARG A 116 -1.30 -15.44 -0.88
N LEU A 117 -0.58 -15.98 0.09
CA LEU A 117 0.84 -15.70 0.29
C LEU A 117 1.62 -16.24 -0.91
N VAL A 118 2.39 -15.38 -1.58
CA VAL A 118 3.22 -15.76 -2.74
C VAL A 118 4.67 -15.90 -2.33
N ALA A 119 5.16 -14.96 -1.52
CA ALA A 119 6.51 -15.00 -0.98
C ALA A 119 6.55 -14.27 0.36
N ARG A 120 7.37 -14.77 1.27
CA ARG A 120 7.76 -14.09 2.51
C ARG A 120 9.26 -14.25 2.66
N ASP A 121 9.91 -13.16 3.02
CA ASP A 121 11.32 -13.12 3.35
C ASP A 121 11.48 -12.34 4.66
N ASP A 122 11.69 -13.08 5.74
CA ASP A 122 11.83 -12.51 7.09
C ASP A 122 13.17 -11.77 7.28
N ALA A 123 14.18 -12.04 6.46
CA ALA A 123 15.48 -11.36 6.54
C ALA A 123 15.43 -9.93 5.98
N THR A 124 14.58 -9.69 4.99
CA THR A 124 14.41 -8.40 4.30
C THR A 124 13.07 -7.73 4.58
N HIS A 125 12.26 -8.32 5.48
CA HIS A 125 10.94 -7.85 5.89
C HIS A 125 10.04 -7.60 4.69
N PHE A 126 10.01 -8.57 3.78
CA PHE A 126 9.31 -8.51 2.51
C PHE A 126 8.21 -9.57 2.45
N ILE A 127 7.01 -9.16 2.05
CA ILE A 127 5.88 -10.05 1.82
C ILE A 127 5.21 -9.72 0.50
N LYS A 128 4.97 -10.75 -0.31
CA LYS A 128 4.20 -10.68 -1.55
C LYS A 128 2.96 -11.54 -1.42
N SER A 129 1.81 -10.98 -1.78
CA SER A 129 0.54 -11.69 -1.77
C SER A 129 -0.24 -11.44 -3.06
N GLU A 130 -0.97 -12.45 -3.50
CA GLU A 130 -2.00 -12.30 -4.53
C GLU A 130 -3.34 -12.06 -3.83
N VAL A 131 -4.12 -11.10 -4.31
CA VAL A 131 -5.45 -10.83 -3.78
C VAL A 131 -6.47 -11.65 -4.58
N LEU A 132 -7.02 -12.67 -3.93
CA LEU A 132 -8.01 -13.56 -4.52
C LEU A 132 -9.41 -12.94 -4.47
N HIS A 133 -9.67 -12.18 -3.42
CA HIS A 133 -10.94 -11.50 -3.24
C HIS A 133 -10.75 -10.27 -2.36
N VAL A 134 -11.20 -9.12 -2.83
CA VAL A 134 -11.38 -7.94 -2.00
C VAL A 134 -12.80 -7.46 -2.26
N PRO A 135 -13.58 -7.13 -1.23
CA PRO A 135 -14.88 -6.54 -1.46
C PRO A 135 -14.63 -5.26 -2.24
N LEU A 136 -15.24 -5.18 -3.41
CA LEU A 136 -14.99 -4.15 -4.41
C LEU A 136 -14.82 -2.79 -3.76
N GLY A 137 -13.56 -2.41 -3.52
CA GLY A 137 -13.20 -1.07 -3.16
C GLY A 137 -13.61 -0.21 -4.35
N ARG A 138 -14.03 1.03 -4.09
CA ARG A 138 -14.53 1.99 -5.09
C ARG A 138 -13.55 2.29 -6.27
N ALA A 139 -12.42 1.59 -6.33
CA ALA A 139 -11.41 1.62 -7.38
C ALA A 139 -11.79 0.84 -8.65
N GLY A 140 -12.76 -0.07 -8.62
CA GLY A 140 -13.25 -0.81 -9.80
C GLY A 140 -12.96 -2.32 -9.76
N LYS A 141 -13.43 -3.04 -10.78
CA LYS A 141 -13.23 -4.50 -10.89
C LYS A 141 -11.86 -4.82 -11.45
N MET A 142 -11.07 -5.55 -10.65
CA MET A 142 -9.75 -6.05 -11.03
C MET A 142 -9.86 -7.52 -11.42
N LYS A 143 -9.27 -7.89 -12.56
CA LYS A 143 -9.10 -9.27 -13.02
C LYS A 143 -8.02 -9.99 -12.22
N SER A 144 -6.95 -9.29 -11.90
CA SER A 144 -5.89 -9.78 -11.00
C SER A 144 -5.34 -8.61 -10.17
N GLN A 145 -4.88 -8.93 -8.97
CA GLN A 145 -4.28 -7.97 -8.07
C GLN A 145 -3.21 -8.69 -7.24
N SER A 146 -2.03 -8.11 -7.14
CA SER A 146 -0.97 -8.58 -6.25
C SER A 146 -0.34 -7.41 -5.51
N THR A 147 0.00 -7.65 -4.25
CA THR A 147 0.59 -6.67 -3.33
C THR A 147 1.98 -7.11 -2.97
N GLU A 148 2.93 -6.20 -3.06
CA GLU A 148 4.29 -6.33 -2.56
C GLU A 148 4.47 -5.32 -1.44
N MET A 149 4.79 -5.78 -0.24
CA MET A 149 4.97 -4.94 0.93
C MET A 149 6.34 -5.21 1.54
N LYS A 150 7.09 -4.13 1.73
CA LYS A 150 8.42 -4.15 2.31
C LYS A 150 8.50 -3.16 3.45
N PHE A 151 9.10 -3.57 4.55
CA PHE A 151 9.35 -2.70 5.69
C PHE A 151 10.83 -2.46 5.86
N GLU A 152 11.21 -1.24 6.22
CA GLU A 152 12.61 -0.85 6.44
C GLU A 152 12.72 -0.03 7.71
N ALA A 153 13.76 -0.29 8.51
CA ALA A 153 14.01 0.48 9.71
C ALA A 153 14.33 1.94 9.34
N ALA A 154 13.69 2.88 10.03
CA ALA A 154 13.96 4.32 9.92
C ALA A 154 14.54 4.90 11.21
N GLY A 155 14.41 4.16 12.31
CA GLY A 155 14.96 4.46 13.63
C GLY A 155 14.68 3.31 14.59
N VAL A 156 15.07 3.48 15.87
CA VAL A 156 14.89 2.44 16.91
C VAL A 156 13.41 2.09 17.11
N SER A 157 12.53 3.08 17.03
CA SER A 157 11.08 2.95 17.24
C SER A 157 10.27 3.43 16.03
N SER A 158 10.86 3.41 14.84
CA SER A 158 10.16 3.82 13.61
C SER A 158 10.63 3.02 12.40
N CYS A 159 9.70 2.81 11.47
CA CYS A 159 9.99 2.13 10.20
C CYS A 159 9.25 2.81 9.04
N VAL A 160 9.61 2.45 7.82
CA VAL A 160 8.92 2.87 6.60
C VAL A 160 8.28 1.65 5.97
N ALA A 161 6.97 1.71 5.73
CA ALA A 161 6.24 0.73 4.95
C ALA A 161 6.22 1.18 3.48
N LYS A 162 6.75 0.34 2.59
CA LYS A 162 6.67 0.49 1.14
C LYS A 162 5.66 -0.51 0.61
N LEU A 163 4.62 0.00 -0.04
CA LEU A 163 3.60 -0.80 -0.69
C LEU A 163 3.71 -0.60 -2.20
N LYS A 164 3.68 -1.70 -2.93
CA LYS A 164 3.53 -1.75 -4.37
C LYS A 164 2.37 -2.69 -4.70
N LEU A 165 1.52 -2.25 -5.63
CA LEU A 165 0.35 -2.97 -6.07
C LEU A 165 0.42 -3.09 -7.59
N ASP A 166 0.47 -4.33 -8.05
CA ASP A 166 0.32 -4.67 -9.46
C ASP A 166 -1.11 -5.16 -9.68
N TYR A 167 -1.78 -4.66 -10.71
CA TYR A 167 -3.19 -4.97 -10.97
C TYR A 167 -3.48 -5.04 -12.46
N GLU A 168 -4.55 -5.76 -12.79
CA GLU A 168 -5.13 -5.82 -14.12
C GLU A 168 -6.60 -5.48 -14.01
N LEU A 169 -7.09 -4.48 -14.74
CA LEU A 169 -8.52 -4.14 -14.77
C LEU A 169 -9.25 -5.00 -15.79
N GLU A 170 -10.50 -5.38 -15.49
CA GLU A 170 -11.34 -6.11 -16.44
C GLU A 170 -11.58 -5.32 -17.73
N GLU A 171 -11.81 -4.00 -17.61
CA GLU A 171 -12.05 -3.10 -18.75
C GLU A 171 -10.73 -2.63 -19.42
N GLY A 172 -9.59 -3.03 -18.88
CA GLY A 172 -8.27 -2.59 -19.31
C GLY A 172 -7.96 -1.13 -18.94
N GLY A 173 -6.68 -0.76 -19.06
CA GLY A 173 -6.20 0.59 -18.77
C GLY A 173 -5.80 0.83 -17.31
N PRO A 174 -5.20 2.01 -17.01
CA PRO A 174 -4.75 2.36 -15.67
C PRO A 174 -5.90 2.82 -14.77
N LEU A 175 -5.73 2.69 -13.46
CA LEU A 175 -6.58 3.37 -12.49
C LEU A 175 -6.44 4.90 -12.63
N SER A 176 -7.54 5.62 -12.38
CA SER A 176 -7.45 7.07 -12.22
C SER A 176 -6.75 7.41 -10.88
N PRO A 177 -6.09 8.58 -10.76
CA PRO A 177 -5.37 8.98 -9.55
C PRO A 177 -6.24 8.96 -8.28
N GLU A 178 -7.53 9.25 -8.42
CA GLU A 178 -8.49 9.16 -7.31
C GLU A 178 -8.67 7.72 -6.83
N LYS A 179 -8.75 6.76 -7.76
CA LYS A 179 -8.89 5.34 -7.46
C LYS A 179 -7.59 4.76 -6.93
N GLU A 180 -6.44 5.13 -7.49
CA GLU A 180 -5.12 4.77 -6.98
C GLU A 180 -4.98 5.17 -5.50
N LYS A 181 -5.36 6.41 -5.17
CA LYS A 181 -5.37 6.91 -3.80
C LYS A 181 -6.30 6.09 -2.91
N ILE A 182 -7.53 5.79 -3.35
CA ILE A 182 -8.48 4.97 -2.58
C ILE A 182 -7.89 3.59 -2.23
N VAL A 183 -7.21 2.94 -3.19
CA VAL A 183 -6.61 1.62 -2.95
C VAL A 183 -5.46 1.74 -1.95
N LEU A 184 -4.54 2.68 -2.18
CA LEU A 184 -3.39 2.89 -1.29
C LEU A 184 -3.84 3.27 0.13
N ASP A 185 -4.80 4.19 0.27
CA ASP A 185 -5.35 4.57 1.58
C ASP A 185 -6.07 3.42 2.28
N GLY A 186 -6.66 2.48 1.53
CA GLY A 186 -7.20 1.24 2.10
C GLY A 186 -6.12 0.40 2.80
N TYR A 187 -5.00 0.14 2.11
CA TYR A 187 -3.89 -0.63 2.67
C TYR A 187 -3.18 0.10 3.81
N PHE A 188 -2.86 1.39 3.63
CA PHE A 188 -2.24 2.16 4.70
C PHE A 188 -3.18 2.43 5.87
N GLY A 189 -4.50 2.44 5.66
CA GLY A 189 -5.49 2.48 6.73
C GLY A 189 -5.53 1.20 7.58
N MET A 190 -5.12 0.06 7.02
CA MET A 190 -4.89 -1.17 7.78
C MET A 190 -3.59 -1.08 8.59
N ILE A 191 -2.49 -0.66 7.96
CA ILE A 191 -1.20 -0.46 8.64
C ILE A 191 -1.35 0.54 9.79
N LYS A 192 -2.15 1.61 9.60
CA LYS A 192 -2.41 2.61 10.64
C LYS A 192 -3.09 2.01 11.87
N ARG A 193 -4.04 1.08 11.70
CA ARG A 193 -4.66 0.39 12.85
C ARG A 193 -3.67 -0.47 13.61
N ILE A 194 -2.81 -1.20 12.89
CA ILE A 194 -1.73 -1.99 13.49
C ILE A 194 -0.79 -1.08 14.29
N GLU A 195 -0.39 0.05 13.70
CA GLU A 195 0.43 1.07 14.37
C GLU A 195 -0.23 1.56 15.65
N ASP A 196 -1.49 2.03 15.60
CA ASP A 196 -2.20 2.56 16.76
C ASP A 196 -2.33 1.50 17.88
N TYR A 197 -2.57 0.23 17.51
CA TYR A 197 -2.59 -0.89 18.45
C TYR A 197 -1.21 -1.10 19.10
N LEU A 198 -0.15 -1.18 18.31
CA LEU A 198 1.20 -1.41 18.82
C LEU A 198 1.72 -0.24 19.68
N ILE A 199 1.27 0.99 19.42
CA ILE A 199 1.53 2.15 20.28
C ILE A 199 0.80 2.01 21.62
N ALA A 200 -0.47 1.59 21.61
CA ALA A 200 -1.25 1.37 22.83
C ALA A 200 -0.77 0.17 23.66
N HIS A 201 -0.13 -0.82 23.01
CA HIS A 201 0.34 -2.06 23.61
C HIS A 201 1.86 -2.24 23.45
N PRO A 202 2.71 -1.42 24.11
CA PRO A 202 4.15 -1.36 23.84
C PRO A 202 4.92 -2.65 24.16
N THR A 203 4.35 -3.55 24.98
CA THR A 203 4.97 -4.83 25.37
C THR A 203 4.54 -6.01 24.50
N GLU A 204 3.62 -5.82 23.56
CA GLU A 204 3.21 -6.87 22.63
C GLU A 204 4.03 -6.82 21.32
N TYR A 205 4.24 -8.01 20.76
CA TYR A 205 4.96 -8.24 19.50
C TYR A 205 6.42 -7.76 19.49
N VAL A 206 7.03 -7.63 20.68
CA VAL A 206 8.44 -7.24 20.88
C VAL A 206 9.44 -8.31 20.48
#